data_AF-A0A381YTN6-F1
#
_entry.id   AF-A0A381YTN6-F1
#
_cell.length_a   1.000
_cell.length_b   1.000
_cell.length_c   1.000
_cell.angle_alpha   90.00
_cell.angle_beta   90.00
_cell.angle_gamma   90.00
#
_symmetry.space_group_name_H-M   'P 1'
#
loop_
_entity.id
_entity.type
_entity.pdbx_description
1 polymer ?
#
loop_
_entity_poly.entity_id
_entity_poly.type
_entity_poly.pdbx_seq_one_letter_code
_entity_poly.pdbx_strand_id
1 'polypeptide(L)'
;MANTGYIGVGPADRDPTVTDDSVTTAKIQNAAVTALKLDTTGTASSSTFLRGDFSWQANAGGDVAGPASSTDNALARYDSTTGKIIQNSTATLSDAGALTASSFVGDVTGNVSGTAATVTGATQSNITALGTIASLVATTADINGGTFDGIVGGTTPAAGTFTTVTGNTSVTTAQVDITAQGDLRLQDTTGGEYVAIQAAGTTTTYTLTMPAAVATTTGQALTSSTGGVGSWTDVGDASLATAQEWTAQQNFNNTALVFDATQDWALAANQVATLTLTANTIFDAPTQMVDGAFYSLIIIQDGTGGWTTSWNGVFKWAAATAPTLTTTAAAKDILVWRSDGVNMYEVGRQLNVS
;
A
#
# COMPACT_ATOMS: atom_id res chain seq x y z
N MET A 1 -144.07 -23.98 39.72
CA MET A 1 -143.73 -23.11 40.88
C MET A 1 -142.36 -23.57 41.37
N ALA A 2 -141.28 -22.80 41.42
CA ALA A 2 -141.07 -21.39 41.15
C ALA A 2 -139.68 -21.18 40.52
N ASN A 3 -139.67 -20.21 39.61
CA ASN A 3 -138.55 -19.48 39.02
C ASN A 3 -137.74 -18.74 40.11
N THR A 4 -136.41 -18.64 39.96
CA THR A 4 -135.55 -17.44 40.17
C THR A 4 -134.07 -17.84 40.03
N GLY A 5 -133.20 -17.21 39.25
CA GLY A 5 -133.35 -16.01 38.45
C GLY A 5 -132.20 -15.90 37.46
N TYR A 6 -132.58 -15.73 36.20
CA TYR A 6 -131.77 -15.11 35.15
C TYR A 6 -131.70 -13.61 35.48
N ILE A 7 -130.51 -13.02 35.56
CA ILE A 7 -130.27 -11.57 35.55
C ILE A 7 -129.16 -11.37 34.52
N GLY A 8 -129.31 -10.64 33.43
CA GLY A 8 -130.34 -9.76 32.93
C GLY A 8 -129.77 -9.03 31.70
N VAL A 9 -130.63 -8.58 30.81
CA VAL A 9 -130.30 -7.93 29.54
C VAL A 9 -130.22 -6.40 29.70
N GLY A 10 -129.00 -5.85 29.55
CA GLY A 10 -128.66 -4.50 29.02
C GLY A 10 -128.83 -3.25 29.91
N PRO A 11 -128.19 -2.11 29.57
CA PRO A 11 -126.77 -1.90 29.24
C PRO A 11 -126.07 -0.97 30.25
N ALA A 12 -124.74 -1.00 30.23
CA ALA A 12 -123.80 -0.15 30.99
C ALA A 12 -123.79 -0.37 32.52
N ASP A 13 -123.00 -1.34 32.96
CA ASP A 13 -121.89 -1.05 33.85
C ASP A 13 -120.89 -2.20 33.77
N ARG A 14 -119.63 -1.86 33.47
CA ARG A 14 -118.50 -2.77 33.51
C ARG A 14 -118.40 -3.31 34.93
N ASP A 15 -118.40 -4.64 35.12
CA ASP A 15 -118.01 -5.21 36.40
C ASP A 15 -116.53 -4.83 36.65
N PRO A 16 -116.23 -3.99 37.67
CA PRO A 16 -114.90 -3.47 37.92
C PRO A 16 -114.03 -4.42 38.75
N THR A 17 -114.42 -5.67 38.97
CA THR A 17 -113.79 -6.56 39.97
C THR A 17 -113.07 -7.81 39.45
N VAL A 18 -112.63 -7.82 38.19
CA VAL A 18 -111.50 -8.70 37.83
C VAL A 18 -110.21 -8.02 38.32
N THR A 19 -109.93 -8.14 39.61
CA THR A 19 -108.66 -7.71 40.21
C THR A 19 -107.50 -8.51 39.60
N ASP A 20 -106.31 -7.90 39.51
CA ASP A 20 -105.14 -8.33 38.72
C ASP A 20 -104.62 -9.77 38.99
N ASP A 21 -105.15 -10.46 40.01
CA ASP A 21 -104.81 -11.84 40.39
C ASP A 21 -106.01 -12.80 40.46
N SER A 22 -107.23 -12.40 40.04
CA SER A 22 -108.43 -13.25 40.15
C SER A 22 -108.60 -14.23 39.00
N VAL A 23 -107.65 -14.27 38.06
CA VAL A 23 -107.72 -15.07 36.84
C VAL A 23 -106.65 -16.16 36.92
N THR A 24 -106.93 -17.22 37.67
CA THR A 24 -105.99 -18.34 37.81
C THR A 24 -105.98 -19.25 36.58
N THR A 25 -107.02 -19.22 35.74
CA THR A 25 -107.05 -19.90 34.43
C THR A 25 -107.95 -19.17 33.43
N ALA A 26 -107.46 -18.11 32.78
CA ALA A 26 -108.12 -17.60 31.56
C ALA A 26 -107.60 -18.35 30.32
N LYS A 27 -108.53 -18.92 29.55
CA LYS A 27 -108.25 -19.37 28.19
C LYS A 27 -108.56 -18.22 27.24
N ILE A 28 -107.55 -17.43 26.88
CA ILE A 28 -107.68 -16.45 25.81
C ILE A 28 -107.66 -17.21 24.48
N GLN A 29 -108.67 -17.00 23.63
CA GLN A 29 -108.69 -17.63 22.30
C GLN A 29 -107.51 -17.14 21.48
N ASN A 30 -106.80 -18.04 20.80
CA ASN A 30 -105.59 -17.75 20.03
C ASN A 30 -105.78 -16.67 18.93
N ALA A 31 -107.02 -16.43 18.49
CA ALA A 31 -107.35 -15.37 17.53
C ALA A 31 -107.42 -13.97 18.17
N ALA A 32 -107.60 -13.88 19.49
CA ALA A 32 -107.74 -12.62 20.24
C ALA A 32 -106.40 -12.07 20.77
N VAL A 33 -105.30 -12.81 20.65
CA VAL A 33 -103.95 -12.34 21.00
C VAL A 33 -103.33 -11.69 19.77
N THR A 34 -103.40 -10.36 19.68
CA THR A 34 -103.01 -9.58 18.48
C THR A 34 -101.57 -9.05 18.51
N ALA A 35 -100.87 -9.09 19.64
CA ALA A 35 -99.54 -8.48 19.78
C ALA A 35 -98.45 -9.39 20.40
N LEU A 36 -98.77 -10.62 20.81
CA LEU A 36 -97.85 -11.52 21.53
C LEU A 36 -98.05 -12.99 21.15
N LYS A 37 -98.34 -13.26 19.87
CA LYS A 37 -98.49 -14.63 19.39
C LYS A 37 -97.09 -15.20 19.15
N LEU A 38 -96.53 -15.86 20.17
CA LEU A 38 -95.39 -16.76 20.00
C LEU A 38 -95.87 -17.90 19.10
N ASP A 39 -95.60 -17.81 17.80
CA ASP A 39 -96.03 -18.81 16.82
C ASP A 39 -95.56 -20.21 17.25
N THR A 40 -96.53 -21.10 17.47
CA THR A 40 -96.38 -22.42 18.10
C THR A 40 -95.75 -23.47 17.18
N THR A 41 -95.26 -23.08 16.00
CA THR A 41 -94.67 -24.01 15.04
C THR A 41 -93.18 -24.28 15.30
N GLY A 42 -92.52 -23.52 16.18
CA GLY A 42 -91.13 -23.75 16.60
C GLY A 42 -90.95 -23.73 18.12
N THR A 43 -89.89 -24.39 18.60
CA THR A 43 -89.51 -24.41 20.03
C THR A 43 -88.17 -23.69 20.18
N ALA A 44 -88.05 -22.80 21.15
CA ALA A 44 -86.77 -22.22 21.52
C ALA A 44 -85.86 -23.32 22.09
N SER A 45 -84.66 -23.46 21.54
CA SER A 45 -83.69 -24.48 21.96
C SER A 45 -82.27 -23.92 21.88
N SER A 46 -81.27 -24.70 22.28
CA SER A 46 -79.86 -24.34 22.08
C SER A 46 -79.49 -24.12 20.61
N SER A 47 -80.31 -24.60 19.66
CA SER A 47 -80.08 -24.50 18.22
C SER A 47 -81.09 -23.63 17.46
N THR A 48 -82.06 -22.99 18.14
CA THR A 48 -83.11 -22.18 17.47
C THR A 48 -83.56 -20.99 18.33
N PHE A 49 -83.69 -19.82 17.71
CA PHE A 49 -84.18 -18.59 18.36
C PHE A 49 -85.26 -17.91 17.51
N LEU A 50 -86.17 -17.17 18.16
CA LEU A 50 -87.21 -16.38 17.48
C LEU A 50 -86.66 -14.99 17.16
N ARG A 51 -86.70 -14.58 15.90
CA ARG A 51 -86.27 -13.23 15.48
C ARG A 51 -87.36 -12.20 15.72
N GLY A 52 -87.00 -10.92 15.60
CA GLY A 52 -87.93 -9.79 15.71
C GLY A 52 -88.99 -9.70 14.59
N ASP A 53 -88.86 -10.51 13.53
CA ASP A 53 -89.88 -10.69 12.48
C ASP A 53 -90.83 -11.86 12.77
N PHE A 54 -90.81 -12.40 13.98
CA PHE A 54 -91.60 -13.55 14.42
C PHE A 54 -91.34 -14.85 13.64
N SER A 55 -90.16 -14.96 12.99
CA SER A 55 -89.70 -16.20 12.35
C SER A 55 -88.65 -16.91 13.18
N TRP A 56 -88.79 -18.24 13.33
CA TRP A 56 -87.80 -19.08 13.99
C TRP A 56 -86.58 -19.27 13.08
N GLN A 57 -85.39 -18.90 13.56
CA GLN A 57 -84.13 -19.10 12.85
C GLN A 57 -83.27 -20.13 13.59
N ALA A 58 -82.62 -21.01 12.84
CA ALA A 58 -81.54 -21.83 13.38
C ALA A 58 -80.41 -20.93 13.91
N ASN A 59 -79.90 -21.26 15.09
CA ASN A 59 -78.66 -20.71 15.59
C ASN A 59 -77.54 -21.21 14.68
N ALA A 60 -77.07 -20.36 13.76
CA ALA A 60 -76.00 -20.70 12.82
C ALA A 60 -74.64 -20.91 13.52
N GLY A 61 -74.60 -20.82 14.85
CA GLY A 61 -73.37 -20.76 15.64
C GLY A 61 -72.84 -19.33 15.73
N GLY A 62 -71.58 -19.20 16.10
CA GLY A 62 -70.87 -17.93 15.94
C GLY A 62 -70.61 -17.64 14.46
N ASP A 63 -70.35 -16.37 14.13
CA ASP A 63 -70.04 -15.94 12.76
C ASP A 63 -68.79 -16.60 12.15
N VAL A 64 -67.97 -17.28 12.96
CA VAL A 64 -66.74 -17.96 12.55
C VAL A 64 -66.78 -19.43 12.98
N ALA A 65 -66.53 -20.34 12.03
CA ALA A 65 -66.42 -21.77 12.27
C ALA A 65 -64.95 -22.18 12.41
N GLY A 66 -64.59 -22.81 13.53
CA GLY A 66 -63.25 -23.33 13.80
C GLY A 66 -63.14 -24.86 13.66
N PRO A 67 -61.92 -25.41 13.80
CA PRO A 67 -61.72 -26.85 13.78
C PRO A 67 -62.34 -27.51 15.03
N ALA A 68 -62.60 -28.82 14.97
CA ALA A 68 -63.12 -29.59 16.10
C ALA A 68 -62.17 -29.63 17.32
N SER A 69 -60.88 -29.38 17.08
CA SER A 69 -59.85 -29.21 18.11
C SER A 69 -58.72 -28.32 17.56
N SER A 70 -58.02 -27.63 18.46
CA SER A 70 -56.83 -26.83 18.16
C SER A 70 -55.67 -27.22 19.05
N THR A 71 -54.45 -26.97 18.59
CA THR A 71 -53.24 -27.07 19.41
C THR A 71 -53.17 -25.85 20.32
N ASP A 72 -52.81 -26.06 21.58
CA ASP A 72 -52.57 -24.96 22.52
C ASP A 72 -51.48 -24.00 21.97
N ASN A 73 -51.68 -22.69 22.15
CA ASN A 73 -50.82 -21.64 21.62
C ASN A 73 -50.65 -21.57 20.08
N ALA A 74 -51.39 -22.35 19.31
CA ALA A 74 -51.34 -22.23 17.85
C ALA A 74 -52.04 -20.96 17.36
N LEU A 75 -51.44 -20.30 16.34
CA LEU A 75 -52.10 -19.17 15.70
C LEU A 75 -53.29 -19.67 14.87
N ALA A 76 -54.47 -19.07 15.05
CA ALA A 76 -55.60 -19.30 14.17
C ALA A 76 -55.32 -18.69 12.79
N ARG A 77 -55.63 -19.44 11.72
CA ARG A 77 -55.48 -18.97 10.34
C ARG A 77 -56.81 -19.06 9.62
N TYR A 78 -57.14 -18.02 8.84
CA TYR A 78 -58.27 -18.11 7.92
C TYR A 78 -58.02 -19.23 6.91
N ASP A 79 -59.08 -19.97 6.63
CA ASP A 79 -59.12 -20.96 5.59
C ASP A 79 -60.16 -20.54 4.54
N SER A 80 -59.78 -20.67 3.26
CA SER A 80 -60.53 -20.14 2.12
C SER A 80 -60.66 -18.61 2.11
N THR A 81 -61.54 -18.07 1.25
CA THR A 81 -61.68 -16.64 0.95
C THR A 81 -62.87 -15.96 1.63
N THR A 82 -63.71 -16.72 2.34
CA THR A 82 -64.95 -16.19 2.93
C THR A 82 -64.73 -15.36 4.20
N GLY A 83 -63.57 -15.53 4.85
CA GLY A 83 -63.27 -14.93 6.17
C GLY A 83 -64.09 -15.52 7.32
N LYS A 84 -64.83 -16.62 7.07
CA LYS A 84 -65.75 -17.25 8.03
C LYS A 84 -65.23 -18.58 8.59
N ILE A 85 -64.17 -19.13 8.01
CA ILE A 85 -63.58 -20.40 8.44
C ILE A 85 -62.17 -20.13 8.97
N ILE A 86 -61.85 -20.70 10.13
CA ILE A 86 -60.49 -20.71 10.69
C ILE A 86 -59.99 -22.14 10.89
N GLN A 87 -58.68 -22.34 10.81
CA GLN A 87 -58.00 -23.61 11.02
C GLN A 87 -56.82 -23.48 12.00
N ASN A 88 -56.42 -24.62 12.56
CA ASN A 88 -55.23 -24.75 13.40
C ASN A 88 -53.96 -24.64 12.54
N SER A 89 -53.05 -23.75 12.91
CA SER A 89 -51.75 -23.65 12.23
C SER A 89 -50.69 -24.55 12.86
N THR A 90 -49.57 -24.72 12.15
CA THR A 90 -48.35 -25.35 12.69
C THR A 90 -47.45 -24.36 13.41
N ALA A 91 -47.78 -23.07 13.42
CA ALA A 91 -47.01 -22.04 14.11
C ALA A 91 -47.62 -21.79 15.49
N THR A 92 -46.76 -21.62 16.51
CA THR A 92 -47.19 -21.39 17.89
C THR A 92 -46.63 -20.07 18.43
N LEU A 93 -47.40 -19.35 19.24
CA LEU A 93 -46.97 -18.18 19.97
C LEU A 93 -47.12 -18.48 21.46
N SER A 94 -46.01 -18.65 22.17
CA SER A 94 -46.06 -18.94 23.61
C SER A 94 -46.58 -17.74 24.42
N ASP A 95 -47.02 -18.01 25.66
CA ASP A 95 -47.38 -16.96 26.63
C ASP A 95 -46.24 -15.97 26.92
N ALA A 96 -44.99 -16.36 26.65
CA ALA A 96 -43.81 -15.51 26.75
C ALA A 96 -43.51 -14.69 25.47
N GLY A 97 -44.35 -14.79 24.44
CA GLY A 97 -44.21 -14.05 23.18
C GLY A 97 -43.26 -14.68 22.15
N ALA A 98 -42.87 -15.95 22.32
CA ALA A 98 -42.00 -16.63 21.37
C ALA A 98 -42.80 -17.26 20.23
N LEU A 99 -42.59 -16.80 19.00
CA LEU A 99 -43.19 -17.37 17.80
C LEU A 99 -42.30 -18.51 17.27
N THR A 100 -42.86 -19.71 17.18
CA THR A 100 -42.24 -20.88 16.54
C THR A 100 -42.97 -21.19 15.24
N ALA A 101 -42.23 -21.31 14.13
CA ALA A 101 -42.77 -21.69 12.82
C ALA A 101 -41.77 -22.61 12.11
N SER A 102 -42.24 -23.40 11.15
CA SER A 102 -41.38 -24.27 10.34
C SER A 102 -40.47 -23.51 9.38
N SER A 103 -40.88 -22.31 8.96
CA SER A 103 -40.12 -21.42 8.10
C SER A 103 -40.65 -20.00 8.20
N PHE A 104 -39.76 -19.03 8.03
CA PHE A 104 -40.11 -17.63 7.76
C PHE A 104 -39.69 -17.32 6.32
N VAL A 105 -40.62 -16.82 5.52
CA VAL A 105 -40.40 -16.51 4.10
C VAL A 105 -40.42 -15.00 3.90
N GLY A 106 -39.40 -14.48 3.22
CA GLY A 106 -39.24 -13.05 2.94
C GLY A 106 -38.15 -12.38 3.77
N ASP A 107 -38.00 -11.07 3.59
CA ASP A 107 -37.02 -10.27 4.31
C ASP A 107 -37.48 -10.05 5.75
N VAL A 108 -36.59 -10.31 6.71
CA VAL A 108 -36.80 -9.87 8.09
C VAL A 108 -36.38 -8.41 8.18
N THR A 109 -37.36 -7.51 8.25
CA THR A 109 -37.12 -6.08 8.46
C THR A 109 -36.95 -5.81 9.96
N GLY A 110 -35.75 -5.43 10.39
CA GLY A 110 -35.43 -5.13 11.80
C GLY A 110 -34.27 -5.96 12.37
N ASN A 111 -34.00 -5.78 13.66
CA ASN A 111 -32.91 -6.47 14.34
C ASN A 111 -33.33 -7.89 14.73
N VAL A 112 -32.60 -8.90 14.23
CA VAL A 112 -32.65 -10.26 14.78
C VAL A 112 -31.59 -10.38 15.86
N SER A 113 -32.00 -10.37 17.13
CA SER A 113 -31.11 -10.62 18.27
C SER A 113 -31.13 -12.09 18.69
N GLY A 114 -29.97 -12.68 18.98
CA GLY A 114 -29.84 -14.07 19.42
C GLY A 114 -28.74 -14.83 18.65
N THR A 115 -28.66 -16.15 18.84
CA THR A 115 -27.74 -17.03 18.11
C THR A 115 -28.50 -17.89 17.12
N ALA A 116 -28.20 -17.76 15.83
CA ALA A 116 -28.68 -18.71 14.83
C ALA A 116 -27.87 -20.01 14.97
N ALA A 117 -28.54 -21.14 15.21
CA ALA A 117 -27.87 -22.44 15.38
C ALA A 117 -27.18 -22.91 14.08
N THR A 118 -27.78 -22.60 12.93
CA THR A 118 -27.25 -22.95 11.61
C THR A 118 -27.66 -21.89 10.59
N VAL A 119 -26.71 -21.38 9.82
CA VAL A 119 -26.96 -20.50 8.69
C VAL A 119 -26.37 -21.17 7.45
N THR A 120 -27.16 -22.02 6.81
CA THR A 120 -26.71 -22.86 5.67
C THR A 120 -26.51 -22.06 4.38
N GLY A 121 -27.03 -20.83 4.32
CA GLY A 121 -26.79 -19.87 3.26
C GLY A 121 -26.99 -18.44 3.75
N ALA A 122 -25.90 -17.72 3.95
CA ALA A 122 -25.91 -16.28 4.19
C ALA A 122 -25.22 -15.56 3.04
N THR A 123 -25.76 -15.73 1.83
CA THR A 123 -25.34 -14.95 0.66
C THR A 123 -25.84 -13.52 0.83
N GLN A 124 -25.19 -12.77 1.72
CA GLN A 124 -25.49 -11.37 1.97
C GLN A 124 -24.69 -10.55 0.95
N SER A 125 -25.14 -10.57 -0.31
CA SER A 125 -24.52 -9.77 -1.39
C SER A 125 -24.46 -8.27 -1.07
N ASN A 126 -25.21 -7.82 -0.05
CA ASN A 126 -25.36 -6.44 0.36
C ASN A 126 -24.89 -6.16 1.82
N ILE A 127 -23.88 -6.85 2.38
CA ILE A 127 -23.16 -6.25 3.52
C ILE A 127 -22.35 -5.07 2.96
N THR A 128 -23.02 -3.92 2.82
CA THR A 128 -22.50 -2.75 2.10
C THR A 128 -21.89 -1.68 3.00
N ALA A 129 -21.97 -1.82 4.33
CA ALA A 129 -21.54 -0.75 5.23
C ALA A 129 -20.75 -1.24 6.46
N LEU A 130 -21.27 -2.15 7.30
CA LEU A 130 -20.55 -2.57 8.52
C LEU A 130 -20.96 -4.00 8.94
N GLY A 131 -20.09 -4.98 8.72
CA GLY A 131 -20.15 -6.28 9.38
C GLY A 131 -19.02 -6.40 10.39
N THR A 132 -19.29 -6.28 11.69
CA THR A 132 -18.30 -6.67 12.71
C THR A 132 -18.42 -8.17 12.93
N ILE A 133 -17.48 -8.94 12.41
CA ILE A 133 -17.40 -10.38 12.66
C ILE A 133 -16.42 -10.58 13.83
N ALA A 134 -16.94 -10.96 15.01
CA ALA A 134 -16.11 -11.12 16.21
C ALA A 134 -15.06 -12.24 16.06
N SER A 135 -15.35 -13.28 15.27
CA SER A 135 -14.44 -14.37 14.95
C SER A 135 -14.80 -14.96 13.60
N LEU A 136 -13.88 -14.87 12.63
CA LEU A 136 -14.03 -15.49 11.32
C LEU A 136 -13.08 -16.69 11.22
N VAL A 137 -13.63 -17.88 10.99
CA VAL A 137 -12.85 -19.06 10.60
C VAL A 137 -13.17 -19.35 9.15
N ALA A 138 -12.39 -18.78 8.24
CA ALA A 138 -12.52 -18.99 6.80
C ALA A 138 -11.33 -19.79 6.28
N THR A 139 -11.57 -20.73 5.36
CA THR A 139 -10.50 -21.43 4.64
C THR A 139 -9.74 -20.49 3.70
N THR A 140 -10.44 -19.49 3.16
CA THR A 140 -9.88 -18.39 2.36
C THR A 140 -10.60 -17.10 2.75
N ALA A 141 -9.86 -16.04 3.02
CA ALA A 141 -10.38 -14.69 3.14
C ALA A 141 -9.85 -13.87 1.96
N ASP A 142 -10.76 -13.28 1.19
CA ASP A 142 -10.42 -12.50 0.00
C ASP A 142 -10.78 -11.03 0.22
N ILE A 143 -9.89 -10.13 -0.20
CA ILE A 143 -10.07 -8.68 -0.14
C ILE A 143 -10.03 -8.20 -1.59
N ASN A 144 -11.19 -8.26 -2.25
CA ASN A 144 -11.38 -7.91 -3.67
C ASN A 144 -11.30 -6.38 -3.95
N GLY A 145 -10.76 -5.61 -3.00
CA GLY A 145 -10.64 -4.15 -3.04
C GLY A 145 -10.56 -3.55 -1.63
N GLY A 146 -9.94 -2.39 -1.51
CA GLY A 146 -9.77 -1.68 -0.23
C GLY A 146 -8.42 -1.93 0.45
N THR A 147 -8.29 -1.45 1.68
CA THR A 147 -7.08 -1.58 2.51
C THR A 147 -7.32 -2.56 3.65
N PHE A 148 -6.34 -3.40 3.95
CA PHE A 148 -6.28 -4.06 5.24
C PHE A 148 -5.74 -3.07 6.27
N ASP A 149 -6.56 -2.68 7.24
CA ASP A 149 -6.18 -1.82 8.36
C ASP A 149 -6.20 -2.67 9.64
N GLY A 150 -5.09 -3.34 9.94
CA GLY A 150 -5.02 -4.26 11.08
C GLY A 150 -3.74 -5.06 11.20
N ILE A 151 -3.78 -6.06 12.07
CA ILE A 151 -2.69 -7.02 12.32
C ILE A 151 -3.12 -8.39 11.79
N VAL A 152 -2.31 -8.98 10.91
CA VAL A 152 -2.49 -10.39 10.51
C VAL A 152 -1.97 -11.27 11.64
N GLY A 153 -2.80 -12.19 12.15
CA GLY A 153 -2.42 -13.16 13.19
C GLY A 153 -2.81 -12.80 14.63
N GLY A 154 -3.61 -11.75 14.86
CA GLY A 154 -4.13 -11.40 16.19
C GLY A 154 -3.10 -10.75 17.11
N THR A 155 -3.24 -10.92 18.44
CA THR A 155 -2.33 -10.31 19.44
C THR A 155 -0.98 -11.00 19.56
N THR A 156 -0.83 -12.19 18.97
CA THR A 156 0.45 -12.92 18.85
C THR A 156 0.66 -13.26 17.38
N PRO A 157 1.16 -12.31 16.58
CA PRO A 157 1.26 -12.48 15.13
C PRO A 157 2.19 -13.66 14.80
N ALA A 158 1.67 -14.65 14.09
CA ALA A 158 2.50 -15.64 13.42
C ALA A 158 3.11 -15.03 12.15
N ALA A 159 4.22 -15.59 11.67
CA ALA A 159 4.81 -15.18 10.40
C ALA A 159 3.80 -15.39 9.25
N GLY A 160 3.55 -14.32 8.47
CA GLY A 160 2.78 -14.41 7.24
C GLY A 160 3.64 -14.98 6.10
N THR A 161 3.10 -15.93 5.34
CA THR A 161 3.71 -16.43 4.10
C THR A 161 3.01 -15.80 2.90
N PHE A 162 3.76 -15.08 2.07
CA PHE A 162 3.24 -14.44 0.86
C PHE A 162 3.99 -14.97 -0.36
N THR A 163 3.28 -15.31 -1.43
CA THR A 163 3.90 -15.67 -2.71
C THR A 163 4.48 -14.43 -3.40
N THR A 164 3.76 -13.31 -3.32
CA THR A 164 4.16 -12.02 -3.90
C THR A 164 3.71 -10.89 -2.98
N VAL A 165 4.59 -9.91 -2.77
CA VAL A 165 4.27 -8.64 -2.12
C VAL A 165 4.59 -7.53 -3.11
N THR A 166 3.57 -6.79 -3.53
CA THR A 166 3.73 -5.64 -4.44
C THR A 166 3.40 -4.36 -3.69
N GLY A 167 4.40 -3.53 -3.42
CA GLY A 167 4.18 -2.17 -2.95
C GLY A 167 3.88 -1.25 -4.14
N ASN A 168 2.70 -0.63 -4.18
CA ASN A 168 2.35 0.31 -5.27
C ASN A 168 3.28 1.53 -5.33
N THR A 169 3.87 1.90 -4.19
CA THR A 169 4.84 3.00 -4.09
C THR A 169 6.09 2.56 -3.35
N SER A 170 5.94 1.89 -2.21
CA SER A 170 7.07 1.36 -1.44
C SER A 170 6.66 0.14 -0.61
N VAL A 171 7.67 -0.63 -0.18
CA VAL A 171 7.57 -1.60 0.90
C VAL A 171 8.45 -1.07 2.02
N THR A 172 7.85 -0.75 3.18
CA THR A 172 8.59 -0.23 4.35
C THR A 172 8.66 -1.33 5.41
N THR A 173 9.85 -1.85 5.68
CA THR A 173 10.12 -2.82 6.75
C THR A 173 11.37 -2.39 7.51
N ALA A 174 11.50 -2.79 8.77
CA ALA A 174 12.71 -2.53 9.55
C ALA A 174 13.93 -3.29 8.98
N GLN A 175 13.67 -4.46 8.40
CA GLN A 175 14.68 -5.35 7.84
C GLN A 175 14.11 -6.07 6.62
N VAL A 176 14.97 -6.33 5.64
CA VAL A 176 14.71 -7.23 4.52
C VAL A 176 15.75 -8.34 4.62
N ASP A 177 15.32 -9.53 5.02
CA ASP A 177 16.19 -10.71 5.10
C ASP A 177 16.05 -11.57 3.85
N ILE A 178 17.18 -11.93 3.25
CA ILE A 178 17.26 -12.86 2.12
C ILE A 178 17.96 -14.12 2.63
N THR A 179 17.17 -15.11 3.03
CA THR A 179 17.64 -16.31 3.76
C THR A 179 18.06 -17.48 2.86
N ALA A 180 17.77 -17.40 1.56
CA ALA A 180 18.35 -18.26 0.52
C ALA A 180 19.45 -17.49 -0.23
N GLN A 181 20.17 -18.13 -1.16
CA GLN A 181 21.10 -17.45 -2.10
C GLN A 181 20.34 -16.60 -3.14
N GLY A 182 19.41 -15.77 -2.67
CA GLY A 182 18.70 -14.79 -3.46
C GLY A 182 19.47 -13.48 -3.55
N ASP A 183 19.01 -12.64 -4.46
CA ASP A 183 19.55 -11.31 -4.69
C ASP A 183 18.59 -10.25 -4.14
N LEU A 184 19.12 -9.21 -3.51
CA LEU A 184 18.41 -7.93 -3.44
C LEU A 184 18.59 -7.25 -4.80
N ARG A 185 17.55 -7.25 -5.64
CA ARG A 185 17.61 -6.73 -7.01
C ARG A 185 17.04 -5.33 -7.12
N LEU A 186 17.79 -4.46 -7.79
CA LEU A 186 17.31 -3.22 -8.39
C LEU A 186 17.12 -3.49 -9.88
N GLN A 187 15.93 -3.99 -10.21
CA GLN A 187 15.55 -4.35 -11.57
C GLN A 187 14.88 -3.17 -12.29
N ASP A 188 15.06 -3.10 -13.60
CA ASP A 188 14.35 -2.11 -14.41
C ASP A 188 12.89 -2.52 -14.67
N THR A 189 12.16 -1.68 -15.42
CA THR A 189 10.75 -1.91 -15.76
C THR A 189 10.49 -3.05 -16.73
N THR A 190 11.51 -3.58 -17.40
CA THR A 190 11.40 -4.68 -18.37
C THR A 190 11.52 -6.05 -17.70
N GLY A 191 12.06 -6.09 -16.48
CA GLY A 191 12.10 -7.30 -15.64
C GLY A 191 13.16 -8.33 -16.03
N GLY A 192 14.06 -8.02 -16.97
CA GLY A 192 15.16 -8.89 -17.39
C GLY A 192 16.51 -8.51 -16.77
N GLU A 193 16.76 -7.22 -16.63
CA GLU A 193 18.05 -6.65 -16.22
C GLU A 193 17.96 -6.03 -14.82
N TYR A 194 19.02 -6.24 -14.03
CA TYR A 194 19.10 -5.73 -12.67
C TYR A 194 20.53 -5.56 -12.19
N VAL A 195 20.70 -4.66 -11.22
CA VAL A 195 21.86 -4.64 -10.33
C VAL A 195 21.48 -5.37 -9.05
N ALA A 196 22.27 -6.34 -8.62
CA ALA A 196 21.98 -7.16 -7.45
C ALA A 196 23.04 -7.06 -6.37
N ILE A 197 22.60 -7.13 -5.12
CA ILE A 197 23.44 -7.55 -4.00
C ILE A 197 23.07 -8.99 -3.71
N GLN A 198 23.99 -9.92 -4.00
CA GLN A 198 23.80 -11.34 -3.73
C GLN A 198 24.37 -11.70 -2.36
N ALA A 199 23.59 -12.41 -1.55
CA ALA A 199 24.09 -12.95 -0.30
C ALA A 199 25.16 -14.04 -0.57
N ALA A 200 26.28 -13.99 0.14
CA ALA A 200 27.34 -14.99 -0.01
C ALA A 200 26.84 -16.38 0.42
N GLY A 201 27.14 -17.39 -0.38
CA GLY A 201 26.59 -18.75 -0.27
C GLY A 201 26.95 -19.57 0.97
N THR A 202 27.74 -19.04 1.93
CA THR A 202 27.82 -19.37 3.37
C THR A 202 29.22 -19.08 3.96
N THR A 203 29.23 -18.81 5.29
CA THR A 203 30.35 -18.66 6.26
C THR A 203 30.87 -17.26 6.61
N THR A 204 30.49 -16.20 5.90
CA THR A 204 30.94 -14.84 6.27
C THR A 204 29.81 -13.83 6.20
N THR A 205 29.70 -13.00 7.25
CA THR A 205 28.88 -11.79 7.22
C THR A 205 29.66 -10.72 6.49
N TYR A 206 29.14 -10.25 5.36
CA TYR A 206 29.67 -9.09 4.66
C TYR A 206 28.75 -7.90 4.90
N THR A 207 29.17 -7.00 5.79
CA THR A 207 28.45 -5.75 6.06
C THR A 207 29.17 -4.62 5.34
N LEU A 208 28.48 -3.94 4.43
CA LEU A 208 28.93 -2.67 3.86
C LEU A 208 28.21 -1.52 4.55
N THR A 209 28.94 -0.68 5.28
CA THR A 209 28.41 0.55 5.86
C THR A 209 28.56 1.67 4.85
N MET A 210 27.45 2.27 4.39
CA MET A 210 27.52 3.36 3.42
C MET A 210 28.11 4.64 4.03
N PRO A 211 28.87 5.45 3.26
CA PRO A 211 29.31 6.75 3.72
C PRO A 211 28.10 7.65 4.03
N ALA A 212 28.18 8.44 5.10
CA ALA A 212 27.13 9.39 5.46
C ALA A 212 27.02 10.57 4.48
N ALA A 213 28.12 10.89 3.77
CA ALA A 213 28.20 11.95 2.79
C ALA A 213 28.20 11.38 1.36
N VAL A 214 27.76 12.19 0.40
CA VAL A 214 27.89 11.91 -1.03
C VAL A 214 29.29 12.23 -1.56
N ALA A 215 29.62 11.75 -2.76
CA ALA A 215 30.84 12.16 -3.46
C ALA A 215 30.86 13.68 -3.64
N THR A 216 32.00 14.30 -3.36
CA THR A 216 32.15 15.78 -3.39
C THR A 216 32.86 16.28 -4.64
N THR A 217 33.49 15.38 -5.40
CA THR A 217 34.18 15.67 -6.65
C THR A 217 33.85 14.62 -7.71
N THR A 218 33.97 15.01 -8.99
CA THR A 218 33.87 14.07 -10.11
C THR A 218 35.07 13.13 -10.13
N GLY A 219 34.86 11.87 -10.50
CA GLY A 219 35.93 10.86 -10.54
C GLY A 219 36.05 10.00 -9.27
N GLN A 220 35.17 10.22 -8.29
CA GLN A 220 35.09 9.37 -7.10
C GLN A 220 34.22 8.13 -7.34
N ALA A 221 34.66 6.97 -6.83
CA ALA A 221 33.84 5.77 -6.72
C ALA A 221 33.69 5.36 -5.27
N LEU A 222 32.61 4.62 -4.98
CA LEU A 222 32.41 3.99 -3.69
C LEU A 222 33.35 2.78 -3.60
N THR A 223 34.33 2.86 -2.73
CA THR A 223 35.24 1.76 -2.41
C THR A 223 34.99 1.28 -0.99
N SER A 224 35.46 0.08 -0.66
CA SER A 224 35.35 -0.50 0.68
C SER A 224 36.72 -0.50 1.35
N SER A 225 36.82 0.07 2.55
CA SER A 225 38.01 -0.06 3.39
C SER A 225 38.05 -1.42 4.07
N THR A 226 39.15 -1.71 4.78
CA THR A 226 39.19 -2.84 5.71
C THR A 226 38.02 -2.74 6.70
N GLY A 227 37.30 -3.84 6.91
CA GLY A 227 36.15 -3.90 7.82
C GLY A 227 34.79 -3.54 7.20
N GLY A 228 34.71 -3.32 5.88
CA GLY A 228 33.43 -3.14 5.20
C GLY A 228 32.83 -1.74 5.35
N VAL A 229 33.63 -0.71 5.60
CA VAL A 229 33.16 0.67 5.57
C VAL A 229 33.35 1.22 4.16
N GLY A 230 32.25 1.67 3.55
CA GLY A 230 32.27 2.35 2.27
C GLY A 230 32.87 3.76 2.41
N SER A 231 33.69 4.16 1.45
CA SER A 231 34.24 5.51 1.33
C SER A 231 34.23 5.97 -0.13
N TRP A 232 34.01 7.25 -0.37
CA TRP A 232 34.27 7.85 -1.69
C TRP A 232 35.77 8.08 -1.84
N THR A 233 36.38 7.53 -2.88
CA THR A 233 37.80 7.70 -3.18
C THR A 233 37.98 8.04 -4.64
N ASP A 234 38.95 8.90 -4.94
CA ASP A 234 39.30 9.23 -6.32
C ASP A 234 39.80 7.97 -7.05
N VAL A 235 39.33 7.75 -8.28
CA VAL A 235 39.68 6.59 -9.10
C VAL A 235 40.34 7.07 -10.38
N GLY A 236 41.56 6.57 -10.66
CA GLY A 236 42.28 6.87 -11.91
C GLY A 236 43.60 7.63 -11.75
N ASP A 237 43.96 8.07 -10.55
CA ASP A 237 45.26 8.69 -10.29
C ASP A 237 46.34 7.63 -10.01
N ALA A 238 47.58 7.91 -10.43
CA ALA A 238 48.73 7.09 -10.07
C ALA A 238 48.81 6.96 -8.55
N SER A 239 48.92 5.75 -8.02
CA SER A 239 49.14 5.58 -6.58
C SER A 239 50.58 5.96 -6.25
N LEU A 240 50.82 7.26 -6.03
CA LEU A 240 52.17 7.82 -5.85
C LEU A 240 52.88 7.33 -4.58
N ALA A 241 52.13 6.72 -3.66
CA ALA A 241 52.65 6.15 -2.41
C ALA A 241 53.00 4.66 -2.51
N THR A 242 52.75 4.02 -3.66
CA THR A 242 53.06 2.60 -3.87
C THR A 242 53.83 2.42 -5.18
N ALA A 243 54.65 1.37 -5.27
CA ALA A 243 55.31 1.05 -6.52
C ALA A 243 54.23 0.70 -7.57
N GLN A 244 54.33 1.29 -8.77
CA GLN A 244 53.43 1.05 -9.88
C GLN A 244 54.23 0.39 -11.03
N GLU A 245 53.68 -0.66 -11.62
CA GLU A 245 54.18 -1.23 -12.87
C GLU A 245 53.37 -0.66 -14.05
N TRP A 246 54.05 -0.02 -14.99
CA TRP A 246 53.41 0.56 -16.17
C TRP A 246 53.51 -0.42 -17.35
N THR A 247 52.38 -0.72 -18.00
CA THR A 247 52.33 -1.56 -19.21
C THR A 247 52.63 -0.79 -20.50
N ALA A 248 52.81 0.53 -20.39
CA ALA A 248 53.16 1.44 -21.49
C ALA A 248 54.16 2.51 -21.00
N GLN A 249 54.91 3.08 -21.95
CA GLN A 249 55.90 4.13 -21.65
C GLN A 249 55.23 5.39 -21.09
N GLN A 250 55.89 6.01 -20.11
CA GLN A 250 55.59 7.35 -19.61
C GLN A 250 56.74 8.30 -20.00
N ASN A 251 56.43 9.54 -20.38
CA ASN A 251 57.43 10.55 -20.74
C ASN A 251 56.95 11.97 -20.43
N PHE A 252 57.90 12.91 -20.33
CA PHE A 252 57.60 14.34 -20.35
C PHE A 252 57.36 14.81 -21.79
N ASN A 253 56.50 15.81 -21.95
CA ASN A 253 56.34 16.48 -23.25
C ASN A 253 57.56 17.36 -23.54
N ASN A 254 58.04 17.34 -24.78
CA ASN A 254 58.99 18.34 -25.27
C ASN A 254 58.23 19.60 -25.69
N THR A 255 58.54 20.72 -25.07
CA THR A 255 57.98 22.03 -25.43
C THR A 255 58.99 22.86 -26.22
N ALA A 256 58.51 23.74 -27.09
CA ALA A 256 59.37 24.70 -27.78
C ALA A 256 59.35 26.03 -27.01
N LEU A 257 60.53 26.50 -26.61
CA LEU A 257 60.70 27.86 -26.10
C LEU A 257 60.62 28.84 -27.27
N VAL A 258 59.98 29.97 -27.02
CA VAL A 258 60.03 31.11 -27.94
C VAL A 258 61.35 31.84 -27.70
N PHE A 259 62.06 32.15 -28.79
CA PHE A 259 63.33 32.87 -28.71
C PHE A 259 63.15 34.28 -28.14
N ASP A 260 64.04 34.65 -27.23
CA ASP A 260 64.24 36.00 -26.72
C ASP A 260 65.74 36.32 -26.67
N ALA A 261 66.11 37.58 -26.86
CA ALA A 261 67.47 38.07 -26.66
C ALA A 261 67.94 37.92 -25.20
N THR A 262 67.00 37.96 -24.25
CA THR A 262 67.17 37.53 -22.85
C THR A 262 66.28 36.32 -22.62
N GLN A 263 66.82 35.12 -22.76
CA GLN A 263 66.04 33.90 -22.81
C GLN A 263 65.49 33.52 -21.43
N ASP A 264 64.17 33.60 -21.32
CA ASP A 264 63.39 33.05 -20.21
C ASP A 264 63.18 31.54 -20.34
N TRP A 265 63.25 30.82 -19.21
CA TRP A 265 62.91 29.40 -19.13
C TRP A 265 62.10 29.08 -17.86
N ALA A 266 60.78 28.88 -18.03
CA ALA A 266 59.87 28.51 -16.95
C ALA A 266 59.77 26.98 -16.81
N LEU A 267 60.39 26.42 -15.78
CA LEU A 267 60.68 24.99 -15.69
C LEU A 267 59.48 24.11 -15.34
N ALA A 268 58.45 24.66 -14.68
CA ALA A 268 57.24 23.90 -14.32
C ALA A 268 56.45 23.38 -15.55
N ALA A 269 56.48 24.12 -16.66
CA ALA A 269 55.81 23.73 -17.91
C ALA A 269 56.79 23.20 -18.98
N ASN A 270 58.09 23.43 -18.81
CA ASN A 270 59.10 23.21 -19.84
C ASN A 270 60.29 22.40 -19.29
N GLN A 271 60.00 21.32 -18.56
CA GLN A 271 61.04 20.48 -17.97
C GLN A 271 61.95 19.84 -19.04
N VAL A 272 61.36 19.46 -20.17
CA VAL A 272 62.05 19.05 -21.40
C VAL A 272 61.67 20.05 -22.48
N ALA A 273 62.66 20.76 -23.01
CA ALA A 273 62.42 21.85 -23.93
C ALA A 273 63.40 21.90 -25.10
N THR A 274 63.01 22.62 -26.14
CA THR A 274 63.83 22.96 -27.30
C THR A 274 63.81 24.48 -27.52
N LEU A 275 64.96 25.08 -27.81
CA LEU A 275 65.07 26.48 -28.21
C LEU A 275 65.80 26.57 -29.56
N THR A 276 65.20 27.24 -30.54
CA THR A 276 65.89 27.59 -31.78
C THR A 276 66.45 29.00 -31.67
N LEU A 277 67.77 29.13 -31.79
CA LEU A 277 68.47 30.41 -31.81
C LEU A 277 68.35 31.06 -33.20
N THR A 278 67.81 32.27 -33.22
CA THR A 278 67.76 33.14 -34.42
C THR A 278 68.65 34.37 -34.30
N ALA A 279 69.25 34.56 -33.12
CA ALA A 279 70.27 35.55 -32.82
C ALA A 279 71.07 35.09 -31.57
N ASN A 280 72.10 35.86 -31.19
CA ASN A 280 72.75 35.68 -29.90
C ASN A 280 71.76 35.93 -28.75
N THR A 281 71.84 35.15 -27.68
CA THR A 281 70.97 35.32 -26.49
C THR A 281 71.73 35.21 -25.18
N ILE A 282 71.14 35.75 -24.12
CA ILE A 282 71.59 35.64 -22.74
C ILE A 282 70.52 34.87 -21.98
N PHE A 283 70.83 33.68 -21.46
CA PHE A 283 69.89 32.96 -20.59
C PHE A 283 69.80 33.63 -19.24
N ASP A 284 68.59 34.01 -18.85
CA ASP A 284 68.27 34.47 -17.50
C ASP A 284 68.23 33.30 -16.52
N ALA A 285 68.11 33.60 -15.23
CA ALA A 285 67.93 32.56 -14.22
C ALA A 285 66.56 31.87 -14.47
N PRO A 286 66.54 30.54 -14.67
CA PRO A 286 65.27 29.84 -14.88
C PRO A 286 64.33 29.99 -13.69
N THR A 287 63.03 30.05 -13.95
CA THR A 287 62.02 30.19 -12.90
C THR A 287 61.42 28.83 -12.54
N GLN A 288 60.88 28.72 -11.32
CA GLN A 288 60.25 27.49 -10.81
C GLN A 288 61.17 26.26 -10.74
N MET A 289 62.45 26.49 -10.37
CA MET A 289 63.40 25.41 -10.07
C MET A 289 62.91 24.57 -8.87
N VAL A 290 63.00 23.25 -9.00
CA VAL A 290 62.64 22.29 -7.94
C VAL A 290 63.87 21.45 -7.60
N ASP A 291 64.17 21.32 -6.30
CA ASP A 291 65.27 20.48 -5.83
C ASP A 291 65.09 19.02 -6.26
N GLY A 292 66.16 18.42 -6.80
CA GLY A 292 66.20 17.05 -7.28
C GLY A 292 65.65 16.86 -8.70
N ALA A 293 65.03 17.87 -9.30
CA ALA A 293 64.51 17.77 -10.67
C ALA A 293 65.63 17.81 -11.71
N PHE A 294 65.41 17.08 -12.81
CA PHE A 294 66.27 17.11 -14.00
C PHE A 294 65.58 17.87 -15.12
N TYR A 295 66.34 18.73 -15.78
CA TYR A 295 65.89 19.60 -16.86
C TYR A 295 66.75 19.37 -18.08
N SER A 296 66.12 19.24 -19.25
CA SER A 296 66.79 19.00 -20.53
C SER A 296 66.42 20.10 -21.52
N LEU A 297 67.44 20.70 -22.14
CA LEU A 297 67.27 21.69 -23.19
C LEU A 297 68.04 21.25 -24.44
N ILE A 298 67.34 21.21 -25.57
CA ILE A 298 67.96 21.15 -26.89
C ILE A 298 68.05 22.57 -27.44
N ILE A 299 69.26 23.04 -27.70
CA ILE A 299 69.49 24.31 -28.40
C ILE A 299 69.76 23.98 -29.86
N ILE A 300 69.08 24.66 -30.77
CA ILE A 300 69.15 24.45 -32.22
C ILE A 300 69.59 25.76 -32.87
N GLN A 301 70.62 25.73 -33.72
CA GLN A 301 70.93 26.86 -34.60
C GLN A 301 69.87 26.96 -35.69
N ASP A 302 69.45 28.17 -36.06
CA ASP A 302 68.62 28.35 -37.26
C ASP A 302 69.36 27.98 -38.57
N GLY A 303 68.72 28.25 -39.71
CA GLY A 303 69.30 27.97 -41.02
C GLY A 303 70.54 28.79 -41.37
N THR A 304 70.91 29.80 -40.57
CA THR A 304 72.12 30.61 -40.77
C THR A 304 73.27 30.10 -39.89
N GLY A 305 72.97 29.83 -38.62
CA GLY A 305 73.99 29.55 -37.62
C GLY A 305 74.85 30.77 -37.27
N GLY A 306 75.86 30.58 -36.43
CA GLY A 306 76.72 31.64 -35.93
C GLY A 306 76.29 32.21 -34.58
N TRP A 307 75.20 31.70 -34.00
CA TRP A 307 74.64 32.24 -32.76
C TRP A 307 75.31 31.66 -31.52
N THR A 308 75.52 32.52 -30.54
CA THR A 308 76.16 32.20 -29.26
C THR A 308 75.21 32.48 -28.11
N THR A 309 75.46 31.81 -26.99
CA THR A 309 74.73 32.01 -25.74
C THR A 309 75.68 32.44 -24.65
N SER A 310 75.18 33.31 -23.76
CA SER A 310 75.77 33.51 -22.44
C SER A 310 74.75 33.11 -21.37
N TRP A 311 75.24 32.86 -20.16
CA TRP A 311 74.45 32.15 -19.14
C TRP A 311 74.48 32.91 -17.82
N ASN A 312 73.32 33.01 -17.17
CA ASN A 312 73.22 33.49 -15.80
C ASN A 312 74.10 32.67 -14.83
N GLY A 313 74.55 33.28 -13.73
CA GLY A 313 75.38 32.62 -12.72
C GLY A 313 74.74 31.44 -12.00
N VAL A 314 73.43 31.22 -12.11
CA VAL A 314 72.75 30.01 -11.57
C VAL A 314 73.15 28.73 -12.31
N PHE A 315 73.57 28.82 -13.58
CA PHE A 315 74.07 27.67 -14.33
C PHE A 315 75.49 27.34 -13.87
N LYS A 316 75.65 26.18 -13.22
CA LYS A 316 76.94 25.70 -12.70
C LYS A 316 77.52 24.70 -13.67
N TRP A 317 78.62 25.12 -14.29
CA TRP A 317 79.35 24.34 -15.29
C TRP A 317 80.54 23.60 -14.69
N ALA A 318 80.87 22.45 -15.28
CA ALA A 318 82.14 21.79 -14.98
C ALA A 318 83.32 22.74 -15.22
N ALA A 319 84.28 22.76 -14.29
CA ALA A 319 85.42 23.68 -14.29
C ALA A 319 85.05 25.17 -14.43
N ALA A 320 83.84 25.56 -13.98
CA ALA A 320 83.31 26.92 -14.04
C ALA A 320 83.29 27.55 -15.45
N THR A 321 83.29 26.71 -16.51
CA THR A 321 83.33 27.17 -17.91
C THR A 321 82.14 26.63 -18.70
N ALA A 322 81.31 27.54 -19.24
CA ALA A 322 80.18 27.18 -20.09
C ALA A 322 80.63 26.46 -21.37
N PRO A 323 79.82 25.53 -21.93
CA PRO A 323 80.09 24.93 -23.22
C PRO A 323 80.11 25.97 -24.33
N THR A 324 81.03 25.82 -25.28
CA THR A 324 80.94 26.49 -26.57
C THR A 324 79.89 25.77 -27.41
N LEU A 325 78.81 26.47 -27.79
CA LEU A 325 77.79 25.91 -28.67
C LEU A 325 78.35 25.65 -30.06
N THR A 326 77.77 24.64 -30.73
CA THR A 326 78.01 24.38 -32.13
C THR A 326 77.28 25.43 -32.95
N THR A 327 78.01 26.24 -33.71
CA THR A 327 77.45 27.38 -34.45
C THR A 327 77.12 27.07 -35.91
N THR A 328 77.29 25.84 -36.37
CA THR A 328 76.90 25.46 -37.73
C THR A 328 75.38 25.56 -37.88
N ALA A 329 74.90 26.03 -39.03
CA ALA A 329 73.46 26.07 -39.33
C ALA A 329 72.78 24.72 -39.03
N ALA A 330 71.58 24.77 -38.43
CA ALA A 330 70.79 23.61 -38.00
C ALA A 330 71.45 22.64 -36.99
N ALA A 331 72.65 22.96 -36.48
CA ALA A 331 73.30 22.14 -35.46
C ALA A 331 72.49 22.15 -34.16
N LYS A 332 72.52 21.02 -33.45
CA LYS A 332 71.83 20.83 -32.18
C LYS A 332 72.84 20.54 -31.08
N ASP A 333 72.64 21.15 -29.94
CA ASP A 333 73.37 20.88 -28.70
C ASP A 333 72.36 20.53 -27.61
N ILE A 334 72.63 19.47 -26.85
CA ILE A 334 71.78 19.01 -25.74
C ILE A 334 72.50 19.28 -24.44
N LEU A 335 71.81 19.95 -23.52
CA LEU A 335 72.30 20.29 -22.20
C LEU A 335 71.31 19.77 -21.16
N VAL A 336 71.83 19.13 -20.11
CA VAL A 336 71.03 18.55 -19.04
C VAL A 336 71.57 19.01 -17.69
N TRP A 337 70.67 19.43 -16.83
CA TRP A 337 70.99 19.89 -15.48
C TRP A 337 70.14 19.18 -14.43
N ARG A 338 70.71 19.05 -13.23
CA ARG A 338 69.98 18.76 -11.99
C ARG A 338 69.92 20.03 -11.15
N SER A 339 68.76 20.36 -10.61
CA SER A 339 68.60 21.52 -9.73
C SER A 339 68.64 21.15 -8.25
N ASP A 340 69.12 22.08 -7.42
CA ASP A 340 68.99 22.10 -5.95
C ASP A 340 67.88 23.06 -5.46
N GLY A 341 67.05 23.55 -6.39
CA GLY A 341 66.02 24.58 -6.15
C GLY A 341 66.51 26.03 -6.30
N VAL A 342 67.82 26.26 -6.44
CA VAL A 342 68.43 27.62 -6.57
C VAL A 342 69.40 27.72 -7.74
N ASN A 343 70.20 26.67 -7.96
CA ASN A 343 71.20 26.53 -8.99
C ASN A 343 70.84 25.37 -9.93
N MET A 344 71.44 25.39 -11.13
CA MET A 344 71.37 24.30 -12.09
C MET A 344 72.76 23.70 -12.29
N TYR A 345 72.99 22.52 -11.76
CA TYR A 345 74.24 21.79 -11.92
C TYR A 345 74.19 20.98 -13.19
N GLU A 346 75.13 21.24 -14.09
CA GLU A 346 75.26 20.41 -15.27
C GLU A 346 75.55 18.96 -14.89
N VAL A 347 74.77 18.05 -15.46
CA VAL A 347 74.95 16.60 -15.32
C VAL A 347 75.33 15.93 -16.64
N GLY A 348 75.10 16.59 -17.77
CA GLY A 348 75.50 16.09 -19.08
C GLY A 348 75.35 17.12 -20.18
N ARG A 349 76.23 17.03 -21.18
CA ARG A 349 76.14 17.78 -22.44
C ARG A 349 76.45 16.86 -23.61
N GLN A 350 75.85 17.10 -24.77
CA GLN A 350 76.27 16.56 -26.06
C GLN A 350 76.22 17.70 -27.08
N LEU A 351 77.32 17.91 -27.78
CA LEU A 351 77.44 18.99 -28.77
C LEU A 351 77.42 18.41 -30.18
N ASN A 352 76.85 19.16 -31.12
CA ASN A 352 76.78 18.82 -32.54
C ASN A 352 76.12 17.45 -32.81
N VAL A 353 74.91 17.25 -32.28
CA VAL A 353 74.12 16.03 -32.52
C VAL A 353 73.25 16.17 -33.78
N SER A 354 73.17 15.10 -34.57
CA SER A 354 72.43 15.05 -35.86
C SER A 354 70.92 14.91 -35.65
#